data_AF-A0A7X7N3L6-F1
#
_entry.id   AF-A0A7X7N3L6-F1
#
_cell.length_a   1.000
_cell.length_b   1.000
_cell.length_c   1.000
_cell.angle_alpha   90.00
_cell.angle_beta   90.00
_cell.angle_gamma   90.00
#
_symmetry.space_group_name_H-M   'P 1'
#
loop_
_entity.id
_entity.type
_entity.pdbx_description
1 polymer ?
#
loop_
_entity_poly.entity_id
_entity_poly.type
_entity_poly.pdbx_seq_one_letter_code
_entity_poly.pdbx_strand_id
1 'polypeptide(L)'
;TLEQHCEIEFEKIRSTGFKNAEFSKDTDIKTGSKGDYIYRESDERGNEIISIMFEMKNESDGTSTKKKNEDFFKELDKDRTEKGCEYAVLVSLLEDGSELYNTGIVDVSHRYPKMYVIRPQFFIPMITLLRNAALNSLQYKSELALVKAQNVDITNFEDSLTAFKEGFARNYNLASRKFHDAIEEIDKTIRLLEKIKDNLIGSENNLRLANNKADDLTIKKLTRGNPTMAAKFAELGKVGSEDDERV
;
A
#
# COMPACT_ATOMS: atom_id res chain seq x y z
N THR A 1 -0.64 -10.76 3.49
CA THR A 1 -1.71 -10.78 2.47
C THR A 1 -2.44 -9.44 2.49
N LEU A 2 -3.33 -9.13 1.53
CA LEU A 2 -4.04 -7.83 1.50
C LEU A 2 -4.86 -7.61 2.79
N GLU A 3 -5.43 -8.68 3.30
CA GLU A 3 -6.23 -8.66 4.51
C GLU A 3 -5.39 -8.30 5.74
N GLN A 4 -4.21 -8.89 5.89
CA GLN A 4 -3.26 -8.54 6.95
C GLN A 4 -2.80 -7.08 6.86
N HIS A 5 -2.65 -6.55 5.64
CA HIS A 5 -2.30 -5.13 5.45
C HIS A 5 -3.41 -4.23 6.01
N CYS A 6 -4.68 -4.48 5.65
CA CYS A 6 -5.81 -3.73 6.17
C CYS A 6 -5.96 -3.86 7.70
N GLU A 7 -5.77 -5.06 8.27
CA GLU A 7 -5.78 -5.28 9.73
C GLU A 7 -4.72 -4.43 10.43
N ILE A 8 -3.48 -4.42 9.92
CA ILE A 8 -2.37 -3.63 10.49
C ILE A 8 -2.64 -2.13 10.38
N GLU A 9 -3.11 -1.66 9.22
CA GLU A 9 -3.42 -0.24 9.02
C GLU A 9 -4.55 0.23 9.93
N PHE A 10 -5.55 -0.61 10.19
CA PHE A 10 -6.59 -0.32 11.17
C PHE A 10 -6.04 -0.24 12.60
N GLU A 11 -5.27 -1.24 13.02
CA GLU A 11 -4.76 -1.31 14.40
C GLU A 11 -3.81 -0.15 14.74
N LYS A 12 -3.02 0.33 13.78
CA LYS A 12 -2.12 1.50 13.94
C LYS A 12 -2.84 2.76 14.40
N ILE A 13 -4.09 2.96 13.98
CA ILE A 13 -4.85 4.19 14.22
C ILE A 13 -6.05 3.99 15.15
N ARG A 14 -6.34 2.75 15.54
CA ARG A 14 -7.48 2.38 16.38
C ARG A 14 -7.53 3.19 17.68
N SER A 15 -6.41 3.25 18.39
CA SER A 15 -6.30 3.95 19.69
C SER A 15 -6.50 5.47 19.59
N THR A 16 -6.16 6.08 18.45
CA THR A 16 -6.22 7.53 18.22
C THR A 16 -7.49 7.98 17.52
N GLY A 17 -8.07 7.16 16.64
CA GLY A 17 -9.14 7.56 15.72
C GLY A 17 -10.44 6.76 15.84
N PHE A 18 -10.40 5.51 16.33
CA PHE A 18 -11.51 4.54 16.28
C PHE A 18 -11.67 3.75 17.58
N LYS A 19 -11.73 4.46 18.72
CA LYS A 19 -11.68 3.85 20.06
C LYS A 19 -12.77 2.81 20.34
N ASN A 20 -13.97 3.02 19.79
CA ASN A 20 -15.13 2.14 19.99
C ASN A 20 -15.45 1.30 18.73
N ALA A 21 -14.50 1.19 17.81
CA ALA A 21 -14.69 0.41 16.60
C ALA A 21 -14.12 -1.00 16.75
N GLU A 22 -14.85 -1.92 16.15
CA GLU A 22 -14.47 -3.31 15.97
C GLU A 22 -14.23 -3.55 14.49
N PHE A 23 -13.11 -4.20 14.19
CA PHE A 23 -12.80 -4.70 12.86
C PHE A 23 -12.41 -6.16 12.99
N SER A 24 -13.25 -7.04 12.46
CA SER A 24 -13.09 -8.48 12.66
C SER A 24 -13.51 -9.27 11.43
N LYS A 25 -12.86 -10.41 11.21
CA LYS A 25 -13.30 -11.40 10.22
C LYS A 25 -14.67 -11.95 10.58
N ASP A 26 -15.55 -11.99 9.60
CA ASP A 26 -16.75 -12.78 9.68
C ASP A 26 -16.37 -14.27 9.54
N THR A 27 -16.47 -15.00 10.65
CA THR A 27 -16.04 -16.41 10.70
C THR A 27 -17.23 -17.31 10.38
N ASP A 28 -17.75 -17.27 9.16
CA ASP A 28 -18.73 -18.24 8.70
C ASP A 28 -18.00 -19.44 8.06
N ILE A 29 -17.87 -20.53 8.84
CA ILE A 29 -17.07 -21.74 8.52
C ILE A 29 -17.61 -22.50 7.28
N LYS A 30 -18.65 -22.02 6.60
CA LYS A 30 -19.48 -22.81 5.68
C LYS A 30 -19.15 -22.71 4.19
N THR A 31 -18.43 -21.70 3.71
CA THR A 31 -18.36 -21.44 2.25
C THR A 31 -16.97 -21.44 1.62
N GLY A 32 -15.88 -21.58 2.39
CA GLY A 32 -14.51 -21.61 1.83
C GLY A 32 -14.10 -20.30 1.13
N SER A 33 -14.85 -19.21 1.33
CA SER A 33 -14.48 -17.87 0.86
C SER A 33 -13.38 -17.29 1.75
N LYS A 34 -12.40 -16.62 1.12
CA LYS A 34 -11.35 -15.87 1.84
C LYS A 34 -12.02 -14.70 2.55
N GLY A 35 -11.95 -14.73 3.89
CA GLY A 35 -12.93 -14.12 4.78
C GLY A 35 -13.25 -12.65 4.57
N ASP A 36 -14.55 -12.38 4.64
CA ASP A 36 -15.14 -11.05 4.69
C ASP A 36 -14.86 -10.41 6.07
N TYR A 37 -14.80 -9.09 6.11
CA TYR A 37 -14.53 -8.34 7.33
C TYR A 37 -15.66 -7.37 7.62
N ILE A 38 -15.99 -7.22 8.88
CA ILE A 38 -16.97 -6.25 9.33
C ILE A 38 -16.25 -5.19 10.15
N TYR A 39 -16.39 -3.94 9.72
CA TYR A 39 -16.15 -2.78 10.57
C TYR A 39 -17.48 -2.37 11.21
N ARG A 40 -17.52 -2.21 12.52
CA ARG A 40 -18.67 -1.67 13.24
C ARG A 40 -18.21 -0.72 14.31
N GLU A 41 -18.85 0.44 14.41
CA GLU A 41 -18.54 1.44 15.42
C GLU A 41 -19.80 1.88 16.13
N SER A 42 -19.73 2.00 17.46
CA SER A 42 -20.82 2.47 18.30
C SER A 42 -20.44 3.71 19.11
N ASP A 43 -21.43 4.52 19.45
CA ASP A 43 -21.27 5.63 20.39
C ASP A 43 -21.07 5.14 21.83
N GLU A 44 -20.82 6.06 22.77
CA GLU A 44 -20.62 5.73 24.19
C GLU A 44 -21.84 5.08 24.87
N ARG A 45 -23.01 5.17 24.24
CA ARG A 45 -24.28 4.61 24.73
C ARG A 45 -24.61 3.27 24.07
N GLY A 46 -23.74 2.78 23.18
CA GLY A 46 -23.92 1.53 22.45
C GLY A 46 -24.83 1.63 21.23
N ASN A 47 -25.17 2.84 20.76
CA ASN A 47 -25.88 3.00 19.49
C ASN A 47 -24.88 2.86 18.33
N GLU A 48 -25.23 2.06 17.34
CA GLU A 48 -24.42 1.93 16.13
C GLU A 48 -24.33 3.27 15.39
N ILE A 49 -23.10 3.72 15.17
CA ILE A 49 -22.79 4.87 14.33
C ILE A 49 -22.76 4.42 12.88
N ILE A 50 -22.04 3.33 12.59
CA ILE A 50 -21.84 2.83 11.24
C ILE A 50 -21.42 1.36 11.25
N SER A 51 -21.83 0.63 10.23
CA SER A 51 -21.35 -0.72 9.90
C SER A 51 -20.98 -0.83 8.42
N ILE A 52 -19.83 -1.46 8.13
CA ILE A 52 -19.29 -1.63 6.78
C ILE A 52 -18.86 -3.08 6.60
N MET A 53 -19.43 -3.74 5.59
CA MET A 53 -18.96 -5.02 5.09
C MET A 53 -17.81 -4.79 4.11
N PHE A 54 -16.69 -5.47 4.33
CA PHE A 54 -15.50 -5.42 3.49
C PHE A 54 -15.23 -6.79 2.88
N GLU A 55 -14.96 -6.79 1.58
CA GLU A 55 -14.42 -7.95 0.87
C GLU A 55 -13.08 -7.56 0.25
N MET A 56 -12.04 -8.38 0.45
CA MET A 56 -10.70 -8.12 -0.08
C MET A 56 -10.38 -9.05 -1.26
N LYS A 57 -9.89 -8.49 -2.36
CA LYS A 57 -9.45 -9.26 -3.54
C LYS A 57 -8.04 -8.89 -3.97
N ASN A 58 -7.22 -9.92 -4.12
CA ASN A 58 -5.88 -9.83 -4.66
C ASN A 58 -5.80 -10.60 -6.00
N GLU A 59 -4.89 -10.22 -6.88
CA GLU A 59 -4.68 -10.90 -8.17
C GLU A 59 -4.09 -12.32 -8.02
N SER A 60 -3.59 -12.66 -6.84
CA SER A 60 -2.88 -13.91 -6.57
C SER A 60 -3.81 -15.08 -6.25
N ASP A 61 -4.66 -15.46 -7.20
CA ASP A 61 -5.19 -16.83 -7.31
C ASP A 61 -4.96 -17.28 -8.75
N GLY A 62 -4.05 -18.24 -8.95
CA GLY A 62 -3.58 -18.76 -10.24
C GLY A 62 -4.63 -19.52 -11.06
N THR A 63 -5.84 -18.98 -11.17
CA THR A 63 -6.90 -19.46 -12.04
C THR A 63 -6.73 -18.88 -13.45
N SER A 64 -6.88 -19.73 -14.46
CA SER A 64 -6.73 -19.37 -15.89
C SER A 64 -7.67 -18.27 -16.41
N THR A 65 -8.58 -17.77 -15.58
CA THR A 65 -9.45 -16.62 -15.87
C THR A 65 -9.29 -15.55 -14.80
N LYS A 66 -8.77 -14.37 -15.19
CA LYS A 66 -8.74 -13.18 -14.33
C LYS A 66 -10.19 -12.76 -14.03
N LYS A 67 -10.59 -12.81 -12.76
CA LYS A 67 -11.88 -12.29 -12.30
C LYS A 67 -11.88 -10.76 -12.31
N LYS A 68 -13.04 -10.17 -12.54
CA LYS A 68 -13.27 -8.72 -12.50
C LYS A 68 -13.90 -8.32 -11.17
N ASN A 69 -13.84 -7.03 -10.84
CA ASN A 69 -14.48 -6.50 -9.64
C ASN A 69 -15.99 -6.78 -9.63
N GLU A 70 -16.65 -6.65 -10.78
CA GLU A 70 -18.10 -6.86 -10.91
C GLU A 70 -18.55 -8.28 -10.57
N ASP A 71 -17.66 -9.27 -10.68
CA ASP A 71 -17.96 -10.67 -10.37
C ASP A 71 -18.26 -10.89 -8.88
N PHE A 72 -17.88 -9.95 -8.02
CA PHE A 72 -18.01 -10.04 -6.57
C PHE A 72 -19.16 -9.22 -5.99
N PHE A 73 -19.70 -8.25 -6.73
CA PHE A 73 -20.68 -7.29 -6.19
C PHE A 73 -21.94 -7.95 -5.66
N LYS A 74 -22.45 -8.99 -6.34
CA LYS A 74 -23.67 -9.66 -5.92
C LYS A 74 -23.52 -10.39 -4.59
N GLU A 75 -22.39 -11.06 -4.39
CA GLU A 75 -22.14 -11.79 -3.14
C GLU A 75 -21.89 -10.79 -2.00
N LEU A 76 -21.06 -9.77 -2.24
CA LEU A 76 -20.80 -8.71 -1.27
C LEU A 76 -22.08 -7.99 -0.81
N ASP A 77 -23.01 -7.69 -1.72
CA ASP A 77 -24.28 -7.04 -1.34
C ASP A 77 -25.18 -7.97 -0.52
N LYS A 78 -25.17 -9.26 -0.83
CA LYS A 78 -25.86 -10.29 -0.07
C LYS A 78 -25.28 -10.39 1.34
N ASP A 79 -23.96 -10.51 1.47
CA ASP A 79 -23.29 -10.60 2.77
C ASP A 79 -23.50 -9.34 3.61
N ARG A 80 -23.41 -8.16 2.99
CA ARG A 80 -23.78 -6.88 3.61
C ARG A 80 -25.19 -6.94 4.19
N THR A 81 -26.15 -7.44 3.43
CA THR A 81 -27.56 -7.51 3.83
C THR A 81 -27.79 -8.54 4.94
N GLU A 82 -27.20 -9.73 4.82
CA GLU A 82 -27.32 -10.81 5.80
C GLU A 82 -26.71 -10.44 7.16
N LYS A 83 -25.60 -9.70 7.15
CA LYS A 83 -24.89 -9.25 8.34
C LYS A 83 -25.37 -7.87 8.84
N GLY A 84 -26.40 -7.31 8.22
CA GLY A 84 -27.02 -6.05 8.60
C GLY A 84 -26.04 -4.88 8.60
N CYS A 85 -25.10 -4.87 7.65
CA CYS A 85 -24.15 -3.77 7.48
C CYS A 85 -24.76 -2.64 6.64
N GLU A 86 -24.49 -1.39 7.02
CA GLU A 86 -25.00 -0.23 6.29
C GLU A 86 -24.35 -0.09 4.91
N TYR A 87 -23.03 -0.28 4.83
CA TYR A 87 -22.23 -0.11 3.62
C TYR A 87 -21.55 -1.41 3.19
N ALA A 88 -21.23 -1.52 1.89
CA ALA A 88 -20.34 -2.54 1.35
C ALA A 88 -19.14 -1.88 0.67
N VAL A 89 -17.94 -2.41 0.90
CA VAL A 89 -16.72 -1.90 0.28
C VAL A 89 -15.86 -3.06 -0.21
N LEU A 90 -15.67 -3.13 -1.53
CA LEU A 90 -14.73 -4.04 -2.15
C LEU A 90 -13.34 -3.41 -2.17
N VAL A 91 -12.37 -3.99 -1.45
CA VAL A 91 -10.96 -3.59 -1.50
C VAL A 91 -10.24 -4.48 -2.50
N SER A 92 -9.83 -3.91 -3.64
CA SER A 92 -9.39 -4.72 -4.77
C SER A 92 -8.06 -4.28 -5.36
N LEU A 93 -7.22 -5.27 -5.65
CA LEU A 93 -6.05 -5.16 -6.53
C LEU A 93 -6.32 -5.72 -7.94
N LEU A 94 -7.55 -6.17 -8.23
CA LEU A 94 -7.92 -6.69 -9.54
C LEU A 94 -8.00 -5.57 -10.60
N GLU A 95 -7.84 -5.95 -11.87
CA GLU A 95 -7.97 -5.02 -13.00
C GLU A 95 -7.00 -3.85 -12.86
N ASP A 96 -5.71 -4.15 -12.69
CA ASP A 96 -4.61 -3.19 -12.55
C ASP A 96 -4.55 -2.17 -13.70
N GLY A 97 -4.89 -2.56 -14.92
CA GLY A 97 -4.97 -1.69 -16.10
C GLY A 97 -6.28 -0.89 -16.25
N SER A 98 -7.22 -0.99 -15.30
CA SER A 98 -8.50 -0.29 -15.40
C SER A 98 -8.37 1.19 -15.07
N GLU A 99 -8.61 2.07 -16.05
CA GLU A 99 -8.67 3.51 -15.82
C GLU A 99 -9.71 3.87 -14.76
N LEU A 100 -10.89 3.23 -14.78
CA LEU A 100 -11.98 3.48 -13.84
C LEU A 100 -11.56 3.19 -12.39
N TYR A 101 -11.07 1.99 -12.12
CA TYR A 101 -10.73 1.56 -10.75
C TYR A 101 -9.42 2.17 -10.22
N ASN A 102 -8.61 2.77 -11.10
CA ASN A 102 -7.40 3.49 -10.71
C ASN A 102 -7.65 4.97 -10.37
N THR A 103 -8.88 5.47 -10.51
CA THR A 103 -9.24 6.85 -10.11
C THR A 103 -9.37 7.06 -8.59
N GLY A 104 -9.45 5.98 -7.81
CA GLY A 104 -9.47 6.03 -6.35
C GLY A 104 -10.67 5.30 -5.74
N ILE A 105 -11.70 6.05 -5.34
CA ILE A 105 -12.96 5.51 -4.80
C ILE A 105 -14.00 5.51 -5.92
N VAL A 106 -14.46 4.32 -6.31
CA VAL A 106 -15.48 4.15 -7.33
C VAL A 106 -16.82 3.86 -6.67
N ASP A 107 -17.81 4.72 -6.94
CA ASP A 107 -19.18 4.55 -6.50
C ASP A 107 -19.95 3.61 -7.45
N VAL A 108 -20.44 2.50 -6.92
CA VAL A 108 -21.26 1.54 -7.67
C VAL A 108 -22.71 1.48 -7.15
N SER A 109 -23.12 2.49 -6.37
CA SER A 109 -24.43 2.58 -5.72
C SER A 109 -25.63 2.61 -6.68
N HIS A 110 -25.38 2.97 -7.94
CA HIS A 110 -26.38 2.93 -9.01
C HIS A 110 -26.82 1.49 -9.35
N ARG A 111 -26.02 0.47 -9.00
CA ARG A 111 -26.35 -0.96 -9.16
C ARG A 111 -26.58 -1.64 -7.81
N TYR A 112 -25.74 -1.35 -6.82
CA TYR A 112 -25.79 -1.97 -5.50
C TYR A 112 -25.77 -0.89 -4.41
N PRO A 113 -26.90 -0.59 -3.75
CA PRO A 113 -27.02 0.55 -2.85
C PRO A 113 -25.91 0.60 -1.79
N LYS A 114 -25.32 1.80 -1.61
CA LYS A 114 -24.26 2.05 -0.62
C LYS A 114 -23.01 1.15 -0.76
N MET A 115 -22.69 0.74 -1.99
CA MET A 115 -21.51 -0.04 -2.30
C MET A 115 -20.43 0.79 -3.01
N TYR A 116 -19.18 0.57 -2.63
CA TYR A 116 -18.01 1.22 -3.22
C TYR A 116 -16.90 0.20 -3.54
N VAL A 117 -16.07 0.53 -4.53
CA VAL A 117 -14.84 -0.20 -4.85
C VAL A 117 -13.65 0.71 -4.62
N ILE A 118 -12.64 0.22 -3.92
CA ILE A 118 -11.45 0.99 -3.56
C ILE A 118 -10.16 0.19 -3.77
N ARG A 119 -9.06 0.90 -4.02
CA ARG A 119 -7.71 0.35 -3.87
C ARG A 119 -7.28 0.35 -2.39
N PRO A 120 -6.32 -0.50 -1.97
CA PRO A 120 -5.94 -0.66 -0.57
C PRO A 120 -5.54 0.65 0.14
N GLN A 121 -4.87 1.56 -0.57
CA GLN A 121 -4.46 2.86 -0.03
C GLN A 121 -5.62 3.76 0.42
N PHE A 122 -6.85 3.50 -0.05
CA PHE A 122 -8.05 4.25 0.33
C PHE A 122 -8.81 3.60 1.49
N PHE A 123 -8.33 2.49 2.06
CA PHE A 123 -9.02 1.76 3.11
C PHE A 123 -9.37 2.63 4.33
N ILE A 124 -8.37 3.24 4.95
CA ILE A 124 -8.58 4.15 6.09
C ILE A 124 -9.33 5.44 5.72
N PRO A 125 -8.99 6.13 4.61
CA PRO A 125 -9.77 7.28 4.14
C PRO A 125 -11.25 6.97 3.95
N MET A 126 -11.60 5.79 3.43
CA MET A 126 -12.99 5.38 3.20
C MET A 126 -13.75 5.19 4.51
N ILE A 127 -13.17 4.48 5.49
CA ILE A 127 -13.77 4.33 6.82
C ILE A 127 -14.00 5.70 7.45
N THR A 128 -13.00 6.58 7.40
CA THR A 128 -13.07 7.92 7.96
C THR A 128 -14.19 8.75 7.31
N LEU A 129 -14.31 8.67 5.99
CA LEU A 129 -15.35 9.35 5.22
C LEU A 129 -16.74 8.91 5.65
N LEU A 130 -17.01 7.60 5.59
CA LEU A 130 -18.34 7.07 5.87
C LEU A 130 -18.72 7.32 7.34
N ARG A 131 -17.77 7.14 8.26
CA ARG A 131 -17.97 7.45 9.68
C ARG A 131 -18.37 8.90 9.91
N ASN A 132 -17.64 9.86 9.32
CA ASN A 132 -17.95 11.28 9.50
C ASN A 132 -19.32 11.64 8.91
N ALA A 133 -19.68 11.04 7.77
CA ALA A 133 -21.02 11.20 7.20
C ALA A 133 -22.11 10.67 8.14
N ALA A 134 -21.88 9.51 8.77
CA ALA A 134 -22.81 8.92 9.72
C ALA A 134 -22.93 9.73 11.02
N LEU A 135 -21.81 10.20 11.60
CA LEU A 135 -21.79 11.06 12.79
C LEU A 135 -22.52 12.38 12.57
N ASN A 136 -22.29 13.03 11.42
CA ASN A 136 -23.00 14.25 11.07
C ASN A 136 -24.50 13.97 10.90
N SER A 137 -24.88 12.87 10.24
CA SER A 137 -26.28 12.45 10.12
C SER A 137 -26.95 12.20 11.47
N LEU A 138 -26.22 11.67 12.47
CA LEU A 138 -26.71 11.50 13.84
C LEU A 138 -26.91 12.85 14.56
N GLN A 139 -25.96 13.78 14.44
CA GLN A 139 -26.14 15.16 14.94
C GLN A 139 -27.36 15.80 14.29
N TYR A 140 -27.46 15.74 12.96
CA TYR A 140 -28.62 16.24 12.22
C TYR A 140 -29.92 15.56 12.64
N LYS A 141 -29.98 14.25 12.88
CA LYS A 141 -31.19 13.58 13.38
C LYS A 141 -31.56 14.02 14.80
N SER A 142 -30.57 14.24 15.67
CA SER A 142 -30.80 14.73 17.03
C SER A 142 -31.28 16.19 17.03
N GLU A 143 -30.70 17.03 16.17
CA GLU A 143 -31.13 18.40 15.94
C GLU A 143 -32.48 18.45 15.25
N LEU A 144 -32.75 17.57 14.29
CA LEU A 144 -34.03 17.50 13.57
C LEU A 144 -35.14 16.89 14.43
N ALA A 145 -34.82 16.09 15.45
CA ALA A 145 -35.77 15.71 16.50
C ALA A 145 -36.10 16.91 17.43
N LEU A 146 -35.10 17.75 17.72
CA LEU A 146 -35.26 19.00 18.48
C LEU A 146 -36.03 20.07 17.66
N VAL A 147 -35.78 20.15 16.35
CA VAL A 147 -36.41 21.07 15.39
C VAL A 147 -37.76 20.53 14.91
N LYS A 148 -38.00 19.22 14.85
CA LYS A 148 -39.38 18.70 14.70
C LYS A 148 -40.28 19.09 15.87
N ALA A 149 -39.71 19.38 17.05
CA ALA A 149 -40.44 19.98 18.17
C ALA A 149 -40.66 21.50 17.99
N GLN A 150 -39.96 22.15 17.06
CA GLN A 150 -40.09 23.57 16.73
C GLN A 150 -39.95 23.78 15.22
N ASN A 151 -41.07 23.67 14.48
CA ASN A 151 -41.12 23.95 13.04
C ASN A 151 -40.30 25.20 12.67
N VAL A 152 -39.27 25.08 11.81
CA VAL A 152 -38.86 26.05 10.77
C VAL A 152 -37.70 25.48 9.90
N ASP A 153 -37.91 25.67 8.59
CA ASP A 153 -37.04 25.73 7.40
C ASP A 153 -36.20 24.56 6.85
N ILE A 154 -36.54 24.19 5.61
CA ILE A 154 -35.87 23.21 4.75
C ILE A 154 -34.71 23.86 3.96
N THR A 155 -34.64 25.19 3.89
CA THR A 155 -33.64 25.92 3.08
C THR A 155 -32.22 25.89 3.66
N ASN A 156 -32.05 25.92 4.99
CA ASN A 156 -30.73 25.87 5.63
C ASN A 156 -30.03 24.50 5.47
N PHE A 157 -30.80 23.44 5.20
CA PHE A 157 -30.28 22.09 5.06
C PHE A 157 -29.54 21.89 3.72
N GLU A 158 -30.08 22.41 2.62
CA GLU A 158 -29.43 22.30 1.30
C GLU A 158 -28.12 23.09 1.23
N ASP A 159 -28.09 24.27 1.84
CA ASP A 159 -26.88 25.11 1.91
C ASP A 159 -25.78 24.44 2.74
N SER A 160 -26.15 23.83 3.87
CA SER A 160 -25.21 23.10 4.73
C SER A 160 -24.67 21.84 4.06
N LEU A 161 -25.51 21.12 3.30
CA LEU A 161 -25.10 19.94 2.54
C LEU A 161 -24.16 20.29 1.39
N THR A 162 -24.37 21.45 0.75
CA THR A 162 -23.50 21.96 -0.33
C THR A 162 -22.15 22.38 0.23
N ALA A 163 -22.12 23.15 1.32
CA ALA A 163 -20.89 23.54 2.01
C ALA A 163 -20.07 22.33 2.47
N PHE A 164 -20.73 21.27 2.96
CA PHE A 164 -20.08 20.01 3.31
C PHE A 164 -19.43 19.33 2.10
N LYS A 165 -20.15 19.19 0.98
CA LYS A 165 -19.60 18.58 -0.25
C LYS A 165 -18.37 19.35 -0.75
N GLU A 166 -18.41 20.68 -0.73
CA GLU A 166 -17.29 21.52 -1.18
C GLU A 166 -16.09 21.50 -0.24
N GLY A 167 -16.30 21.52 1.07
CA GLY A 167 -15.22 21.36 2.06
C GLY A 167 -14.58 19.98 1.98
N PHE A 168 -15.40 18.96 1.78
CA PHE A 168 -14.96 17.58 1.63
C PHE A 168 -14.13 17.35 0.37
N ALA A 169 -14.60 17.80 -0.79
CA ALA A 169 -13.86 17.68 -2.05
C ALA A 169 -12.47 18.34 -1.97
N ARG A 170 -12.36 19.50 -1.29
CA ARG A 170 -11.08 20.19 -1.08
C ARG A 170 -10.12 19.40 -0.18
N ASN A 171 -10.60 18.92 0.96
CA ASN A 171 -9.77 18.16 1.90
C ASN A 171 -9.32 16.82 1.32
N TYR A 172 -10.20 16.12 0.60
CA TYR A 172 -9.87 14.88 -0.10
C TYR A 172 -8.80 15.11 -1.19
N ASN A 173 -8.99 16.13 -2.04
CA ASN A 173 -8.00 16.46 -3.08
C ASN A 173 -6.63 16.78 -2.48
N LEU A 174 -6.57 17.48 -1.35
CA LEU A 174 -5.32 17.79 -0.67
C LEU A 174 -4.63 16.53 -0.12
N ALA A 175 -5.39 15.64 0.51
CA ALA A 175 -4.87 14.38 1.04
C ALA A 175 -4.40 13.45 -0.09
N SER A 176 -5.17 13.36 -1.18
CA SER A 176 -4.81 12.58 -2.37
C SER A 176 -3.53 13.08 -3.03
N ARG A 177 -3.36 14.41 -3.17
CA ARG A 177 -2.10 15.00 -3.67
C ARG A 177 -0.91 14.65 -2.79
N LYS A 178 -1.03 14.86 -1.47
CA LYS A 178 0.06 14.51 -0.53
C LYS A 178 0.44 13.03 -0.59
N PHE A 179 -0.54 12.15 -0.80
CA PHE A 179 -0.30 10.73 -0.99
C PHE A 179 0.47 10.47 -2.28
N HIS A 180 0.06 11.09 -3.40
CA HIS A 180 0.75 10.95 -4.68
C HIS A 180 2.18 11.49 -4.63
N ASP A 181 2.39 12.65 -4.01
CA ASP A 181 3.71 13.24 -3.79
C ASP A 181 4.60 12.30 -2.98
N ALA A 182 4.05 11.65 -1.93
CA ALA A 182 4.80 10.68 -1.13
C ALA A 182 5.20 9.43 -1.94
N ILE A 183 4.32 8.95 -2.85
CA ILE A 183 4.65 7.85 -3.77
C ILE A 183 5.77 8.27 -4.74
N GLU A 184 5.71 9.49 -5.28
CA GLU A 184 6.75 9.99 -6.17
C GLU A 184 8.12 10.08 -5.48
N GLU A 185 8.15 10.52 -4.22
CA GLU A 185 9.38 10.55 -3.42
C GLU A 185 9.91 9.13 -3.10
N ILE A 186 9.03 8.16 -2.90
CA ILE A 186 9.42 6.74 -2.75
C ILE A 186 10.09 6.26 -4.06
N ASP A 187 9.50 6.54 -5.22
CA ASP A 187 10.06 6.15 -6.51
C ASP A 187 11.44 6.79 -6.77
N LYS A 188 11.61 8.07 -6.42
CA LYS A 188 12.91 8.75 -6.49
C LYS A 188 13.94 8.06 -5.60
N THR A 189 13.53 7.66 -4.40
CA THR A 189 14.39 6.94 -3.45
C THR A 189 14.77 5.56 -3.99
N ILE A 190 13.84 4.83 -4.60
CA ILE A 190 14.12 3.53 -5.24
C ILE A 190 15.16 3.71 -6.35
N ARG A 191 15.00 4.68 -7.25
CA ARG A 191 15.99 4.95 -8.31
C ARG A 191 17.37 5.29 -7.75
N LEU A 192 17.41 6.03 -6.64
CA LEU A 192 18.66 6.33 -5.96
C LEU A 192 19.32 5.06 -5.42
N LEU A 193 18.54 4.17 -4.78
CA LEU A 193 19.03 2.89 -4.27
C LEU A 193 19.53 1.98 -5.39
N GLU A 194 18.84 1.92 -6.53
CA GLU A 194 19.29 1.20 -7.73
C GLU A 194 20.63 1.74 -8.24
N LYS A 195 20.77 3.07 -8.33
CA LYS A 195 22.04 3.70 -8.74
C LYS A 195 23.18 3.39 -7.77
N ILE A 196 22.92 3.39 -6.46
CA ILE A 196 23.91 3.03 -5.44
C ILE A 196 24.34 1.56 -5.62
N LYS A 197 23.38 0.67 -5.83
CA LYS A 197 23.65 -0.75 -6.12
C LYS A 197 24.53 -0.91 -7.36
N ASP A 198 24.23 -0.22 -8.45
CA ASP A 198 25.02 -0.30 -9.69
C ASP A 198 26.47 0.18 -9.48
N ASN A 199 26.66 1.26 -8.72
CA ASN A 199 28.00 1.75 -8.36
C ASN A 199 28.77 0.74 -7.50
N LEU A 200 28.11 0.04 -6.59
CA LEU A 200 28.74 -1.01 -5.76
C LEU A 200 29.19 -2.20 -6.63
N ILE A 201 28.32 -2.68 -7.53
CA ILE A 201 28.66 -3.75 -8.47
C ILE A 201 29.80 -3.31 -9.42
N GLY A 202 29.77 -2.06 -9.88
CA GLY A 202 30.86 -1.48 -10.68
C GLY A 202 32.18 -1.42 -9.93
N SER A 203 32.14 -1.08 -8.64
CA SER A 203 33.32 -1.04 -7.77
C SER A 203 33.92 -2.42 -7.55
N GLU A 204 33.08 -3.44 -7.34
CA GLU A 204 33.51 -4.84 -7.25
C GLU A 204 34.19 -5.30 -8.54
N ASN A 205 33.63 -4.97 -9.71
CA ASN A 205 34.23 -5.28 -11.00
C ASN A 205 35.61 -4.62 -11.18
N ASN A 206 35.78 -3.37 -10.74
CA ASN A 206 37.06 -2.67 -10.78
C ASN A 206 38.10 -3.32 -9.86
N LEU A 207 37.69 -3.73 -8.65
CA LEU A 207 38.56 -4.46 -7.73
C LEU A 207 38.99 -5.81 -8.33
N ARG A 208 38.08 -6.54 -8.99
CA ARG A 208 38.40 -7.78 -9.70
C ARG A 208 39.41 -7.55 -10.83
N LEU A 209 39.23 -6.50 -11.64
CA LEU A 209 40.17 -6.15 -12.71
C LEU A 209 41.54 -5.72 -12.17
N ALA A 210 41.57 -4.98 -11.06
CA ALA A 210 42.81 -4.60 -10.39
C ALA A 210 43.54 -5.82 -9.85
N ASN A 211 42.83 -6.78 -9.24
CA ASN A 211 43.41 -8.03 -8.77
C ASN A 211 43.98 -8.86 -9.91
N ASN A 212 43.23 -9.04 -11.00
CA ASN A 212 43.71 -9.74 -12.20
C ASN A 212 44.95 -9.07 -12.82
N LYS A 213 45.04 -7.74 -12.79
CA LYS A 213 46.24 -7.01 -13.25
C LYS A 213 47.42 -7.19 -12.30
N ALA A 214 47.18 -7.25 -10.99
CA ALA A 214 48.22 -7.52 -10.01
C ALA A 214 48.79 -8.94 -10.17
N ASP A 215 47.91 -9.92 -10.40
CA ASP A 215 48.29 -11.31 -10.65
C ASP A 215 49.04 -11.51 -11.99
N ASP A 216 48.74 -10.68 -13.01
CA ASP A 216 49.39 -10.71 -14.32
C ASP A 216 50.76 -9.99 -14.35
N LEU A 217 51.22 -9.42 -13.23
CA LEU A 217 52.56 -8.85 -13.07
C LEU A 217 53.61 -9.96 -12.89
N THR A 218 53.99 -10.59 -13.99
CA THR A 218 55.15 -11.49 -14.03
C THR A 218 56.47 -10.69 -14.04
N ILE A 219 57.54 -11.22 -13.44
CA ILE A 219 58.90 -10.63 -13.46
C ILE A 219 59.33 -10.28 -14.90
N LYS A 220 58.93 -11.12 -15.88
CA LYS A 220 59.18 -10.93 -17.31
C LYS A 220 58.48 -9.69 -17.90
N LYS A 221 57.29 -9.31 -17.40
CA LYS A 221 56.59 -8.07 -17.78
C LYS A 221 57.18 -6.85 -17.08
N LEU A 222 57.54 -6.97 -15.79
CA LEU A 222 58.14 -5.89 -14.99
C LEU A 222 59.52 -5.44 -15.48
N THR A 223 60.25 -6.32 -16.18
CA THR A 223 61.62 -6.06 -16.68
C THR A 223 61.68 -5.77 -18.18
N ARG A 224 60.53 -5.77 -18.87
CA ARG A 224 60.46 -5.55 -20.33
C ARG A 224 60.90 -4.13 -20.69
N GLY A 225 61.96 -4.01 -21.49
CA GLY A 225 62.52 -2.72 -21.94
C GLY A 225 63.49 -2.05 -20.94
N ASN A 226 63.77 -2.68 -19.79
CA ASN A 226 64.75 -2.21 -18.82
C ASN A 226 65.82 -3.30 -18.58
N PRO A 227 66.88 -3.34 -19.41
CA PRO A 227 67.88 -4.41 -19.37
C PRO A 227 68.66 -4.46 -18.04
N THR A 228 68.83 -3.32 -17.35
CA THR A 228 69.52 -3.26 -16.05
C THR A 228 68.69 -3.91 -14.93
N MET A 229 67.37 -3.69 -14.92
CA MET A 229 66.46 -4.36 -13.96
C MET A 229 66.32 -5.86 -14.26
N ALA A 230 66.27 -6.24 -15.54
CA ALA A 230 66.27 -7.65 -15.95
C ALA A 230 67.51 -8.40 -15.43
N ALA A 231 68.69 -7.78 -15.53
CA ALA A 231 69.94 -8.36 -15.05
C ALA A 231 69.95 -8.54 -13.53
N LYS A 232 69.51 -7.54 -12.75
CA LYS A 232 69.45 -7.63 -11.28
C LYS A 232 68.50 -8.72 -10.78
N PHE A 233 67.33 -8.89 -11.41
CA PHE A 233 66.41 -9.98 -11.08
C PHE A 233 66.96 -11.36 -11.47
N ALA A 234 67.74 -11.45 -12.56
CA ALA A 234 68.40 -12.69 -12.96
C ALA A 234 69.55 -13.09 -12.02
N GLU A 235 70.30 -12.12 -11.49
CA GLU A 235 71.31 -12.37 -10.45
C GLU A 235 70.66 -12.88 -9.15
N LEU A 236 69.58 -12.23 -8.69
CA LEU A 236 68.83 -12.69 -7.49
C LEU A 236 68.25 -14.10 -7.64
N GLY A 237 67.78 -14.47 -8.83
CA GLY A 237 67.30 -15.83 -9.12
C GLY A 237 68.40 -16.89 -9.13
N LYS A 238 69.65 -16.53 -9.44
CA LYS A 238 70.81 -17.44 -9.37
C LYS A 238 71.30 -17.66 -7.95
N VAL A 239 71.25 -16.64 -7.10
CA VAL A 239 71.62 -16.76 -5.67
C VAL A 239 70.66 -17.71 -4.94
N GLY A 240 69.36 -17.68 -5.24
CA GLY A 240 68.38 -18.59 -4.64
C GLY A 240 68.51 -20.06 -5.07
N SER A 241 69.06 -20.35 -6.25
CA SER A 241 69.29 -21.72 -6.71
C SER A 241 70.60 -22.34 -6.19
N GLU A 242 71.58 -21.52 -5.81
CA GLU A 242 72.84 -22.02 -5.22
C GLU A 242 72.71 -22.44 -3.76
N ASP A 243 71.69 -21.94 -3.04
CA ASP A 243 71.38 -22.33 -1.66
C ASP A 243 70.51 -23.62 -1.58
N ASP A 244 69.73 -23.94 -2.61
CA ASP A 244 68.85 -25.12 -2.66
C ASP A 244 69.57 -26.40 -3.14
N GLU A 245 70.77 -26.27 -3.71
CA GLU A 245 71.70 -27.40 -4.00
C GLU A 245 72.65 -27.72 -2.83
N ARG A 246 72.51 -27.03 -1.68
CA ARG A 246 73.34 -27.21 -0.48
C ARG A 246 72.61 -27.78 0.75
N VAL A 247 71.48 -28.45 0.54
CA VAL A 247 70.77 -29.24 1.57
C VAL A 247 70.80 -30.73 1.24
#